data_AF-A0A3C1IYY7-F1
#
_entry.id   AF-A0A3C1IYY7-F1
#
_cell.length_a   1.000
_cell.length_b   1.000
_cell.length_c   1.000
_cell.angle_alpha   90.00
_cell.angle_beta   90.00
_cell.angle_gamma   90.00
#
_symmetry.space_group_name_H-M   'P 1'
#
loop_
_entity.id
_entity.type
_entity.pdbx_description
1 polymer ?
#
loop_
_entity_poly.entity_id
_entity_poly.type
_entity_poly.pdbx_seq_one_letter_code
_entity_poly.pdbx_strand_id
1 'polypeptide(L)' 'NRMIDTLWKAIRATISGPAYLVNQPKIISPLAKSHKDNPELTERFQVVIAGSELGNGYSEINDPQDQLDRF' A
#
# COMPACT_ATOMS: atom_id res chain seq x y z
N ASN A 1 -8.20 9.54 5.72
CA ASN A 1 -7.25 8.81 4.82
C ASN A 1 -7.14 9.28 3.37
N ARG A 2 -7.95 10.22 2.86
CA ARG A 2 -7.77 10.73 1.48
C ARG A 2 -6.52 11.61 1.28
N MET A 3 -6.02 12.23 2.34
CA MET A 3 -4.85 13.11 2.28
C MET A 3 -3.57 12.34 1.92
N ILE A 4 -3.37 11.15 2.49
CA ILE A 4 -2.21 10.28 2.18
C ILE A 4 -2.24 9.86 0.71
N ASP A 5 -3.41 9.45 0.20
CA ASP A 5 -3.59 9.13 -1.22
C ASP A 5 -3.31 10.34 -2.13
N THR A 6 -3.72 11.54 -1.72
CA THR A 6 -3.46 12.77 -2.48
C THR A 6 -1.97 13.12 -2.52
N LEU A 7 -1.28 13.01 -1.38
CA LEU A 7 0.17 13.19 -1.31
C LEU A 7 0.89 12.17 -2.17
N TRP A 8 0.48 10.91 -2.11
CA TRP A 8 1.03 9.86 -2.95
C TRP A 8 0.85 10.16 -4.45
N LYS A 9 -0.33 10.63 -4.86
CA LYS A 9 -0.60 11.04 -6.24
C LYS A 9 0.33 12.17 -6.71
N ALA A 10 0.68 13.11 -5.84
CA ALA A 10 1.63 14.17 -6.16
C ALA A 10 3.06 13.60 -6.32
N ILE A 11 3.48 12.72 -5.42
CA ILE A 11 4.82 12.10 -5.46
C ILE A 11 4.97 11.18 -6.68
N ARG A 12 4.01 10.30 -6.95
CA ARG A 12 4.13 9.36 -8.07
C ARG A 12 4.26 10.08 -9.41
N ALA A 13 3.63 11.26 -9.57
CA ALA A 13 3.71 12.05 -10.80
C ALA A 13 5.14 12.50 -11.13
N THR A 14 6.06 12.51 -10.16
CA THR A 14 7.47 12.85 -10.38
C THR A 14 8.32 11.64 -10.78
N ILE A 15 7.75 10.43 -10.83
CA ILE A 15 8.47 9.19 -11.17
C ILE A 15 8.39 8.97 -12.69
N SER A 16 9.50 9.18 -13.39
CA SER A 16 9.58 9.02 -14.84
C SER A 16 9.74 7.56 -15.31
N GLY A 17 10.38 6.71 -14.51
CA GLY A 17 10.68 5.32 -14.84
C GLY A 17 9.78 4.29 -14.15
N PRO A 18 10.10 2.99 -14.27
CA PRO A 18 9.47 1.96 -13.47
C PRO A 18 9.94 2.02 -12.02
N ALA A 19 8.99 1.98 -11.08
CA ALA A 19 9.24 1.95 -9.66
C ALA A 19 8.23 1.03 -8.94
N TYR A 20 8.65 0.49 -7.81
CA TYR A 20 7.78 -0.21 -6.88
C TYR A 20 7.58 0.65 -5.64
N LEU A 21 6.34 1.03 -5.37
CA LEU A 21 5.97 1.54 -4.04
C LEU A 21 5.66 0.35 -3.15
N VAL A 22 6.45 0.13 -2.10
CA VAL A 22 6.29 -0.99 -1.17
C VAL A 22 5.97 -0.49 0.24
N ASN A 23 5.53 -1.39 1.12
CA ASN A 23 5.40 -1.14 2.56
C ASN A 23 4.46 0.01 2.92
N GLN A 24 3.27 0.01 2.32
CA GLN A 24 2.29 1.07 2.56
C GLN A 24 1.75 1.04 4.00
N PRO A 25 1.37 2.19 4.58
CA PRO A 25 0.77 2.23 5.91
C PRO A 25 -0.50 1.36 6.02
N LYS A 26 -0.64 0.62 7.12
CA LYS A 26 -1.79 -0.23 7.44
C LYS A 26 -3.11 0.51 7.36
N ILE A 27 -3.11 1.78 7.77
CA ILE A 27 -4.31 2.62 7.79
C ILE A 27 -4.95 2.81 6.40
N ILE A 28 -4.17 2.75 5.31
CA ILE A 28 -4.68 2.88 3.93
C ILE A 28 -4.83 1.52 3.22
N SER A 29 -4.46 0.42 3.87
CA SER A 29 -4.42 -0.92 3.29
C SER A 29 -5.06 -1.95 4.23
N PRO A 30 -6.38 -1.85 4.51
CA PRO A 30 -7.04 -2.68 5.53
C PRO A 30 -6.96 -4.18 5.22
N LEU A 31 -7.01 -4.55 3.94
CA LEU A 31 -6.97 -5.94 3.47
C LEU A 31 -5.57 -6.53 3.33
N ALA A 32 -4.53 -5.69 3.43
CA ALA A 32 -3.15 -6.14 3.29
C ALA A 32 -2.60 -6.64 4.63
N LYS A 33 -1.86 -7.72 4.59
CA LYS A 33 -1.19 -8.29 5.76
C LYS A 33 -0.20 -7.29 6.36
N SER A 34 -0.13 -7.24 7.69
CA SER A 34 0.85 -6.39 8.39
C SER A 34 2.28 -6.89 8.14
N HIS A 35 3.22 -5.97 8.00
CA HIS A 35 4.63 -6.31 7.86
C HIS A 35 5.17 -6.88 9.17
N LYS A 36 5.96 -7.96 9.10
CA LYS A 36 6.46 -8.68 10.29
C LYS A 36 7.29 -7.80 11.22
N ASP A 37 8.16 -6.98 10.64
CA ASP A 37 9.09 -6.13 11.41
C ASP A 37 8.47 -4.79 11.85
N ASN A 38 7.36 -4.37 11.23
CA ASN A 38 6.67 -3.12 11.56
C ASN A 38 5.15 -3.25 11.33
N PRO A 39 4.37 -3.50 12.40
CA PRO A 39 2.91 -3.69 12.30
C PRO A 39 2.12 -2.50 11.74
N GLU A 40 2.70 -1.29 11.75
CA GLU A 40 2.09 -0.09 11.17
C GLU A 40 2.17 -0.06 9.63
N LEU A 41 3.00 -0.92 9.03
CA LEU A 41 3.16 -1.10 7.59
C LEU A 41 2.50 -2.40 7.13
N THR A 42 2.32 -2.53 5.81
CA THR A 42 1.71 -3.70 5.18
C THR A 42 2.57 -4.27 4.07
N GLU A 43 2.46 -5.57 3.85
CA GLU A 43 3.10 -6.31 2.76
C GLU A 43 2.35 -6.05 1.44
N ARG A 44 2.38 -4.79 0.97
CA ARG A 44 1.74 -4.31 -0.26
C ARG A 44 2.77 -3.68 -1.17
N PHE A 45 2.63 -3.91 -2.47
CA PHE A 45 3.38 -3.23 -3.51
C PHE A 45 2.46 -2.65 -4.59
N GLN A 46 2.87 -1.54 -5.19
CA GLN A 46 2.28 -0.97 -6.39
C GLN A 46 3.34 -0.81 -7.46
N VAL A 47 3.01 -1.23 -8.68
CA VAL A 47 3.84 -1.00 -9.87
C VAL A 47 3.48 0.38 -10.41
N VAL A 48 4.47 1.25 -10.48
CA VAL A 48 4.35 2.60 -11.06
C VAL A 48 5.26 2.70 -12.27
N ILE A 49 4.75 3.17 -13.39
CA ILE A 49 5.56 3.51 -14.58
C ILE A 49 5.11 4.86 -15.10
N ALA A 50 6.06 5.79 -15.30
CA ALA A 50 5.80 7.14 -15.81
C ALA A 50 4.63 7.84 -15.07
N GLY A 51 4.68 7.76 -13.74
CA GLY A 51 3.68 8.33 -12.82
C GLY A 51 2.29 7.68 -12.81
N SER A 52 2.09 6.63 -13.59
CA SER A 52 0.85 5.85 -13.62
C SER A 52 0.98 4.59 -12.78
N GLU A 53 -0.02 4.29 -11.96
CA GLU A 53 -0.14 3.00 -11.28
C GLU A 53 -0.66 1.96 -12.26
N LEU A 54 0.12 0.92 -12.51
CA LEU A 54 -0.21 -0.16 -13.45
C LEU A 54 -0.65 -1.45 -12.76
N GLY A 55 -0.35 -1.59 -11.48
CA GLY A 55 -0.69 -2.80 -10.74
C GLY A 55 -0.57 -2.59 -9.25
N ASN A 56 -1.34 -3.39 -8.52
CA ASN A 56 -1.35 -3.44 -7.07
C ASN A 56 -1.35 -4.91 -6.65
N GLY A 57 -0.47 -5.27 -5.73
CA GLY A 57 -0.40 -6.59 -5.16
C GLY A 57 -0.12 -6.51 -3.67
N TYR A 58 -0.65 -7.44 -2.90
CA TYR A 58 -0.42 -7.51 -1.47
C TYR A 58 -0.49 -8.96 -1.01
N SER A 59 0.23 -9.27 0.07
CA SER A 59 -0.05 -10.48 0.81
C SER A 59 -1.38 -10.30 1.53
N GLU A 60 -2.33 -11.19 1.22
CA GLU A 60 -3.67 -11.11 1.79
C GLU A 60 -3.63 -11.35 3.29
N ILE A 61 -4.45 -10.58 4.01
CA ILE A 61 -4.76 -10.90 5.40
C ILE A 61 -5.45 -12.26 5.46
N ASN A 62 -4.94 -13.15 6.30
CA ASN A 62 -5.44 -14.51 6.44
C ASN A 62 -5.85 -14.86 7.88
N ASP A 63 -5.84 -13.87 8.79
CA ASP A 63 -6.35 -13.98 10.14
C ASP A 63 -7.75 -13.34 10.21
N PRO A 64 -8.81 -14.12 10.49
CA PRO A 64 -10.17 -13.61 10.52
C PRO A 64 -10.43 -12.62 11.67
N GLN A 65 -9.70 -12.72 12.78
CA GLN A 65 -9.85 -11.78 13.90
C GLN A 65 -9.21 -10.42 13.56
N ASP A 66 -7.99 -10.42 13.04
CA ASP A 66 -7.33 -9.18 12.56
C ASP A 66 -8.10 -8.56 11.38
N GLN A 67 -8.80 -9.36 10.57
CA GLN A 67 -9.71 -8.84 9.56
C GLN A 67 -10.92 -8.16 10.20
N LEU A 68 -11.58 -8.81 11.16
CA LEU A 68 -12.73 -8.25 11.87
C LEU A 68 -12.38 -6.95 12.60
N ASP A 69 -11.23 -6.89 13.28
CA ASP A 69 -10.78 -5.71 14.03
C ASP A 69 -10.47 -4.50 13.14
N ARG A 70 -10.30 -4.71 11.83
CA ARG A 70 -10.02 -3.67 10.82
C ARG A 70 -11.27 -3.18 10.07
N PHE A 71 -12.41 -3.86 10.20
CA PHE A 71 -13.70 -3.51 9.57
C PHE A 71 -14.62 -2.78 10.56
#